data_AF-A0A851BWD2-F1
#
_entry.id   AF-A0A851BWD2-F1
#
_cell.length_a   1.000
_cell.length_b   1.000
_cell.length_c   1.000
_cell.angle_alpha   90.00
_cell.angle_beta   90.00
_cell.angle_gamma   90.00
#
_symmetry.space_group_name_H-M   'P 1'
#
loop_
_entity.id
_entity.type
_entity.pdbx_description
1 polymer ?
#
loop_
_entity_poly.entity_id
_entity_poly.type
_entity_poly.pdbx_seq_one_letter_code
_entity_poly.pdbx_strand_id
1 'polypeptide(L)' 'RLEITNASTGTWGDWSPRCPRSWGVCGIQSRLQPPQDGGDETALNDLKLYCCP' A
#
# COMPACT_ATOMS: atom_id res chain seq x y z
N ARG A 1 -17.29 12.06 -14.15
CA ARG A 1 -16.87 10.65 -14.00
C ARG A 1 -15.64 10.45 -14.86
N LEU A 2 -14.44 10.59 -14.28
CA LEU A 2 -13.19 10.34 -14.98
C LEU A 2 -12.85 8.87 -14.69
N GLU A 3 -13.15 8.01 -15.65
CA GLU A 3 -12.75 6.60 -15.58
C GLU A 3 -11.25 6.53 -15.89
N ILE A 4 -10.48 5.88 -15.00
CA ILE A 4 -9.06 5.64 -15.22
C ILE A 4 -8.96 4.58 -16.33
N THR A 5 -8.77 5.04 -17.56
CA THR A 5 -8.64 4.18 -18.75
C THR A 5 -7.24 3.59 -18.92
N ASN A 6 -6.30 3.92 -18.02
CA ASN A 6 -4.92 3.47 -18.14
C ASN A 6 -4.28 3.27 -16.76
N ALA A 7 -4.16 2.01 -16.33
CA ALA A 7 -3.46 1.61 -15.10
C ALA A 7 -1.93 1.91 -15.12
N SER A 8 -1.43 2.64 -16.12
CA SER A 8 0.01 2.92 -16.33
C SER A 8 0.47 4.33 -15.94
N THR A 9 -0.41 5.20 -15.44
CA THR A 9 0.02 6.53 -14.99
C THR A 9 0.48 6.48 -13.52
N GLY A 10 1.74 6.10 -13.32
CA GLY A 10 2.43 6.15 -12.02
C GLY A 10 3.80 5.48 -12.11
N THR A 11 4.83 6.07 -11.50
CA THR A 11 6.11 5.39 -11.28
C THR A 11 6.11 4.77 -9.89
N TRP A 12 6.68 3.57 -9.78
CA TRP A 12 6.95 2.98 -8.46
C TRP A 12 7.93 3.86 -7.68
N GLY A 13 7.69 4.01 -6.38
CA GLY A 13 8.68 4.58 -5.46
C GLY A 13 9.80 3.58 -5.16
N ASP A 14 10.78 4.02 -4.37
CA ASP A 14 11.84 3.14 -3.88
C ASP A 14 11.29 2.05 -2.97
N TRP A 15 11.90 0.87 -3.04
CA TRP A 15 11.60 -0.22 -2.12
C TRP A 15 12.08 0.10 -0.71
N SER A 16 11.32 -0.34 0.30
CA SER A 16 11.80 -0.33 1.68
C SER A 16 13.03 -1.24 1.84
N PRO A 17 13.90 -0.98 2.83
CA PRO A 17 14.90 -1.95 3.24
C PRO A 17 14.28 -3.32 3.55
N ARG A 18 15.05 -4.38 3.32
CA ARG A 18 14.65 -5.73 3.76
C ARG A 18 14.68 -5.81 5.28
N CYS A 19 13.93 -6.76 5.84
CA CYS A 19 14.10 -7.14 7.24
C CYS A 19 15.56 -7.54 7.52
N PRO A 20 16.03 -7.41 8.79
CA PRO A 20 17.35 -7.90 9.19
C PRO A 20 17.58 -9.36 8.77
N ARG A 21 18.85 -9.77 8.66
CA ARG A 21 19.17 -11.17 8.34
C ARG A 21 18.52 -12.10 9.38
N SER A 22 17.94 -13.19 8.88
CA SER A 22 17.21 -14.19 9.66
C SER A 22 15.86 -13.74 10.23
N TRP A 23 15.40 -12.51 9.95
CA TRP A 23 14.11 -12.02 10.41
C TRP A 23 13.05 -12.15 9.31
N GLY A 24 11.80 -12.33 9.70
CA GLY A 24 10.63 -12.39 8.83
C GLY A 24 9.64 -11.25 9.06
N VAL A 25 8.77 -11.00 8.09
CA VAL A 25 7.61 -10.12 8.31
C VAL A 25 6.63 -10.86 9.22
N CYS A 26 6.32 -10.26 10.36
CA CYS A 26 5.44 -10.81 11.38
C CYS A 26 4.16 -9.98 11.60
N GLY A 27 4.06 -8.81 10.96
CA GLY A 27 2.91 -7.93 11.12
C GLY A 27 2.82 -6.89 10.01
N ILE A 28 1.61 -6.40 9.80
CA ILE A 28 1.27 -5.40 8.79
C ILE A 28 0.30 -4.39 9.41
N GLN A 29 0.54 -3.11 9.20
CA GLN A 29 -0.42 -2.03 9.47
C GLN A 29 -0.73 -1.31 8.16
N SER A 30 -2.01 -1.29 7.78
CA SER A 30 -2.48 -0.64 6.55
C SER A 30 -3.06 0.75 6.83
N ARG A 31 -2.81 1.70 5.93
CA ARG A 31 -3.58 2.95 5.84
C ARG A 31 -4.61 2.80 4.74
N LEU A 32 -5.88 2.72 5.13
CA LEU A 32 -7.00 2.58 4.20
C LEU A 32 -7.68 3.93 4.01
N GLN A 33 -8.03 4.24 2.76
CA GLN A 33 -9.02 5.26 2.44
C GLN A 33 -10.40 4.64 2.64
N PRO A 34 -11.24 5.16 3.56
CA PRO A 34 -12.62 4.71 3.67
C PRO A 34 -13.41 5.12 2.41
N PRO A 35 -14.52 4.44 2.11
CA PRO A 35 -15.46 4.89 1.09
C PRO A 35 -15.87 6.35 1.34
N GLN A 36 -15.96 7.16 0.29
CA GLN A 36 -16.58 8.48 0.35
C GLN A 36 -17.92 8.47 -0.38
N ASP A 37 -18.77 9.45 -0.07
CA ASP A 37 -20.10 9.54 -0.67
C ASP A 37 -20.00 9.79 -2.18
N GLY A 38 -20.55 8.87 -2.97
CA GLY A 38 -20.73 9.04 -4.42
C GLY A 38 -19.79 8.24 -5.33
N GLY A 39 -18.93 7.36 -4.82
CA GLY A 39 -18.10 6.48 -5.65
C GLY A 39 -17.24 5.45 -4.91
N ASP A 40 -16.70 4.49 -5.66
CA ASP A 40 -15.71 3.52 -5.17
C ASP A 40 -14.33 4.18 -5.04
N GLU A 41 -14.13 4.92 -3.95
CA GLU A 41 -12.86 5.59 -3.64
C GLU A 41 -12.03 4.80 -2.60
N THR A 42 -12.42 3.57 -2.31
CA THR A 42 -11.71 2.71 -1.36
C THR A 42 -10.35 2.34 -1.94
N ALA A 43 -9.29 2.69 -1.24
CA ALA A 43 -7.91 2.46 -1.67
C ALA A 43 -7.01 2.06 -0.49
N LEU A 44 -6.05 1.18 -0.76
CA LEU A 44 -4.91 0.94 0.11
C LEU A 44 -3.85 1.99 -0.19
N ASN A 45 -3.70 2.97 0.69
CA ASN A 45 -2.81 4.09 0.46
C ASN A 45 -1.39 3.83 0.94
N ASP A 46 -1.21 2.97 1.95
CA ASP A 46 0.10 2.75 2.58
C ASP A 46 0.13 1.44 3.36
N LEU A 47 1.35 0.88 3.51
CA LEU A 47 1.63 -0.29 4.33
C LEU A 47 2.88 -0.06 5.18
N LYS A 48 2.78 -0.40 6.46
CA LYS A 48 3.92 -0.54 7.36
C LYS A 48 4.12 -2.00 7.71
N LEU A 49 5.29 -2.54 7.37
CA LEU A 49 5.69 -3.90 7.70
C LEU A 49 6.44 -3.93 9.03
N TYR A 50 6.19 -4.96 9.83
CA TYR A 50 6.91 -5.25 11.07
C TYR A 50 7.77 -6.50 10.87
N CYS A 51 9.05 -6.39 11.21
CA CYS A 51 9.99 -7.50 11.17
C CYS A 51 10.22 -8.04 12.58
N CYS A 52 10.22 -9.37 12.71
CA CYS A 52 10.55 -10.09 13.94
C CYS A 52 11.66 -11.11 13.67
N PRO A 53 12.43 -11.52 14.70
CA PRO A 53 13.35 -12.65 14.63
C PRO A 53 12.68 -13.93 14.12
#